data_AF-A0A2S0WH53-F1
#
_entry.id   AF-A0A2S0WH53-F1
#
_cell.length_a   1.000
_cell.length_b   1.000
_cell.length_c   1.000
_cell.angle_alpha   90.00
_cell.angle_beta   90.00
_cell.angle_gamma   90.00
#
_symmetry.space_group_name_H-M   'P 1'
#
loop_
_entity.id
_entity.type
_entity.pdbx_description
1 polymer ?
#
loop_
_entity_poly.entity_id
_entity_poly.type
_entity_poly.pdbx_seq_one_letter_code
_entity_poly.pdbx_strand_id
1 'polypeptide(L)'
;MWRGVIALAAAAALASCSVNPLAGPASPLDSARARNQSRHVSERFEDHPVVIDDPSGVETSRLFFSASETVVVTDGTVEAQLRGASVAVTAHAPMISYSPQRHVEVIREIERLKAHTVLTVGQVALAPTTGALRLQRDPGGLEALHTMTSLRFDIRDVPGSGDPGAAVSAVAGLPGDPPTWLRTPDAPAIMPGAAARPFPLQSRRDADMAPVVVATRESSLASVTNARSFGASVEVLDEPDPRRSDGALYAMAGLADGALIALGPQFGSAAELTRNIMQAEE
;
A
#
# COMPACT_ATOMS: atom_id res chain seq x y z
N MET A 1 -40.65 57.80 -44.41
CA MET A 1 -39.53 58.48 -43.70
C MET A 1 -38.91 57.42 -42.78
N TRP A 2 -37.81 56.83 -43.24
CA TRP A 2 -37.23 55.56 -42.78
C TRP A 2 -36.03 55.84 -41.86
N ARG A 3 -36.05 55.32 -40.64
CA ARG A 3 -34.93 55.23 -39.69
C ARG A 3 -35.13 53.91 -38.93
N GLY A 4 -34.17 53.03 -38.72
CA GLY A 4 -32.77 52.97 -39.10
C GLY A 4 -32.23 51.59 -38.70
N VAL A 5 -31.21 51.10 -39.40
CA VAL A 5 -30.41 49.96 -38.97
C VAL A 5 -28.98 50.47 -38.89
N ILE A 6 -28.45 50.58 -37.67
CA ILE A 6 -27.04 50.84 -37.41
C ILE A 6 -26.43 49.50 -37.05
N ALA A 7 -25.60 48.97 -37.93
CA ALA A 7 -24.74 47.82 -37.67
C ALA A 7 -23.53 48.30 -36.86
N LEU A 8 -23.42 47.86 -35.60
CA LEU A 8 -22.22 48.03 -34.79
C LEU A 8 -21.38 46.75 -34.94
N ALA A 9 -20.27 46.84 -35.68
CA ALA A 9 -19.25 45.80 -35.70
C ALA A 9 -18.41 45.90 -34.43
N ALA A 10 -18.63 45.01 -33.47
CA ALA A 10 -17.79 44.88 -32.29
C ALA A 10 -16.56 44.03 -32.63
N ALA A 11 -15.37 44.66 -32.57
CA ALA A 11 -14.09 43.99 -32.70
C ALA A 11 -13.86 43.08 -31.49
N ALA A 12 -13.81 41.77 -31.71
CA ALA A 12 -13.38 40.81 -30.71
C ALA A 12 -11.85 40.86 -30.58
N ALA A 13 -11.35 41.44 -29.49
CA ALA A 13 -9.97 41.29 -29.08
C ALA A 13 -9.77 39.85 -28.58
N LEU A 14 -9.18 39.00 -29.43
CA LEU A 14 -8.68 37.70 -29.02
C LEU A 14 -7.47 37.93 -28.11
N ALA A 15 -7.67 37.75 -26.79
CA ALA A 15 -6.57 37.58 -25.86
C ALA A 15 -5.85 36.28 -26.20
N SER A 16 -4.79 36.40 -27.00
CA SER A 16 -3.83 35.34 -27.27
C SER A 16 -3.16 34.96 -25.96
N CYS A 17 -3.50 33.78 -25.42
CA CYS A 17 -2.66 33.12 -24.44
C CYS A 17 -1.31 32.87 -25.10
N SER A 18 -0.30 33.65 -24.73
CA SER A 18 1.08 33.45 -25.14
C SER A 18 1.56 32.12 -24.55
N VAL A 19 1.40 31.04 -25.32
CA VAL A 19 2.15 29.79 -25.11
C VAL A 19 3.61 30.15 -25.34
N ASN A 20 4.39 30.15 -24.26
CA ASN A 20 5.82 30.44 -24.34
C ASN A 20 6.50 29.26 -25.06
N PRO A 21 7.02 29.39 -26.30
CA PRO A 21 7.46 28.26 -27.11
C PRO A 21 8.86 27.72 -26.72
N LEU A 22 9.42 28.17 -25.60
CA LEU A 22 10.81 27.88 -25.19
C LEU A 22 10.93 26.74 -24.17
N ALA A 23 9.82 26.21 -23.66
CA ALA A 23 9.83 24.95 -22.92
C ALA A 23 9.71 23.82 -23.94
N GLY A 24 10.84 23.17 -24.28
CA GLY A 24 10.79 21.87 -24.94
C GLY A 24 9.94 20.87 -24.12
N PRO A 25 9.50 19.75 -24.69
CA PRO A 25 8.81 18.73 -23.90
C PRO A 25 9.69 18.36 -22.70
N ALA A 26 9.11 18.42 -21.49
CA ALA A 26 9.82 18.12 -20.26
C ALA A 26 10.47 16.74 -20.37
N SER A 27 11.72 16.60 -19.91
CA SER A 27 12.38 15.30 -19.93
C SER A 27 11.58 14.29 -19.08
N PRO A 28 11.71 12.98 -19.35
CA PRO A 28 11.08 11.95 -18.51
C PRO A 28 11.43 12.10 -17.03
N LEU A 29 12.68 12.48 -16.73
CA LEU A 29 13.17 12.73 -15.37
C LEU A 29 12.51 13.97 -14.75
N ASP A 30 12.41 15.08 -15.46
CA ASP A 30 11.74 16.29 -14.96
C ASP A 30 10.26 16.03 -14.67
N SER A 31 9.62 15.25 -15.54
CA SER A 31 8.23 14.83 -15.37
C SER A 31 8.05 13.93 -14.14
N ALA A 32 8.99 13.02 -13.90
CA ALA A 32 8.98 12.16 -12.71
C ALA A 32 9.18 12.97 -11.42
N ARG A 33 10.18 13.86 -11.41
CA ARG A 33 10.45 14.79 -10.31
C ARG A 33 9.21 15.62 -9.96
N ALA A 34 8.57 16.24 -10.96
CA ALA A 34 7.37 17.04 -10.74
C ALA A 34 6.19 16.23 -10.16
N ARG A 35 5.99 14.98 -10.61
CA ARG A 35 4.95 14.10 -10.05
C ARG A 35 5.25 13.71 -8.60
N ASN A 36 6.49 13.40 -8.29
CA ASN A 36 6.90 12.96 -6.96
C ASN A 36 6.80 14.09 -5.94
N GLN A 37 7.29 15.29 -6.30
CA GLN A 37 7.31 16.47 -5.42
C GLN A 37 5.96 17.18 -5.26
N SER A 38 5.02 16.97 -6.18
CA SER A 38 3.68 17.60 -6.11
C SER A 38 2.70 16.89 -5.16
N ARG A 39 3.11 15.76 -4.55
CA ARG A 39 2.29 15.01 -3.60
C ARG A 39 2.14 15.78 -2.29
N HIS A 40 0.91 15.89 -1.81
CA HIS A 40 0.66 16.37 -0.47
C HIS A 40 0.80 15.20 0.51
N VAL A 41 1.92 15.14 1.23
CA VAL A 41 2.19 14.06 2.20
C VAL A 41 1.81 14.52 3.60
N SER A 42 1.20 13.62 4.38
CA SER A 42 0.88 13.89 5.79
C SER A 42 2.15 14.14 6.61
N GLU A 43 2.10 15.15 7.49
CA GLU A 43 3.23 15.55 8.38
C GLU A 43 3.69 14.47 9.36
N ARG A 44 2.96 13.35 9.48
CA ARG A 44 3.39 12.23 10.33
C ARG A 44 4.47 11.35 9.70
N PHE A 45 4.67 11.48 8.39
CA PHE A 45 5.75 10.80 7.70
C PHE A 45 6.98 11.70 7.72
N GLU A 46 8.16 11.09 7.83
CA GLU A 46 9.42 11.82 7.74
C GLU A 46 9.52 12.54 6.39
N ASP A 47 10.14 13.71 6.39
CA ASP A 47 10.37 14.55 5.21
C ASP A 47 11.61 14.14 4.40
N HIS A 48 12.19 12.97 4.73
CA HIS A 48 13.34 12.38 4.06
C HIS A 48 13.11 10.89 3.76
N PRO A 49 13.94 10.26 2.91
CA PRO A 49 13.86 8.83 2.67
C PRO A 49 14.00 8.01 3.95
N VAL A 50 13.15 7.00 4.11
CA VAL A 50 13.23 6.00 5.17
C VAL A 50 13.26 4.60 4.56
N VAL A 51 14.12 3.73 5.10
CA VAL A 51 14.20 2.32 4.71
C VAL A 51 13.74 1.47 5.87
N ILE A 52 12.83 0.54 5.62
CA ILE A 52 12.18 -0.26 6.67
C ILE A 52 12.42 -1.74 6.42
N ASP A 53 13.14 -2.40 7.32
CA ASP A 53 13.30 -3.85 7.34
C ASP A 53 12.32 -4.48 8.35
N ASP A 54 11.10 -4.72 7.88
CA ASP A 54 10.02 -5.24 8.70
C ASP A 54 9.49 -6.57 8.16
N PRO A 55 10.08 -7.71 8.57
CA PRO A 55 9.61 -9.04 8.16
C PRO A 55 8.24 -9.39 8.74
N SER A 56 7.76 -8.67 9.75
CA SER A 56 6.54 -9.00 10.49
C SER A 56 5.33 -8.12 10.15
N GLY A 57 5.53 -6.93 9.59
CA GLY A 57 4.48 -5.93 9.41
C GLY A 57 4.21 -5.06 10.64
N VAL A 58 4.92 -5.24 11.76
CA VAL A 58 4.67 -4.49 13.00
C VAL A 58 5.16 -3.04 12.88
N GLU A 59 6.34 -2.82 12.32
CA GLU A 59 6.90 -1.48 12.17
C GLU A 59 6.13 -0.67 11.12
N THR A 60 5.80 -1.29 10.00
CA THR A 60 4.95 -0.67 8.98
C THR A 60 3.53 -0.44 9.47
N SER A 61 2.98 -1.31 10.33
CA SER A 61 1.70 -1.05 10.99
C SER A 61 1.76 0.23 11.85
N ARG A 62 2.83 0.45 12.60
CA ARG A 62 3.05 1.68 13.39
C ARG A 62 3.17 2.92 12.52
N LEU A 63 3.90 2.81 11.43
CA LEU A 63 4.12 3.92 10.51
C LEU A 63 2.82 4.36 9.83
N PHE A 64 2.06 3.40 9.30
CA PHE A 64 0.88 3.70 8.51
C PHE A 64 -0.39 3.89 9.36
N PHE A 65 -0.49 3.28 10.53
CA PHE A 65 -1.70 3.27 11.36
C PHE A 65 -1.42 3.73 12.78
N SER A 66 -1.90 4.92 13.14
CA SER A 66 -1.87 5.41 14.53
C SER A 66 -2.83 4.62 15.43
N ALA A 67 -3.95 4.17 14.87
CA ALA A 67 -4.92 3.26 15.47
C ALA A 67 -5.64 2.47 14.37
N SER A 68 -6.25 1.34 14.74
CA SER A 68 -7.17 0.60 13.88
C SER A 68 -8.09 -0.28 14.72
N GLU A 69 -9.40 -0.19 14.49
CA GLU A 69 -10.38 -1.03 15.20
C GLU A 69 -10.29 -2.51 14.80
N THR A 70 -9.73 -2.78 13.62
CA THR A 70 -9.54 -4.12 13.07
C THR A 70 -8.08 -4.37 12.71
N VAL A 71 -7.64 -5.62 12.80
CA VAL A 71 -6.31 -6.05 12.36
C VAL A 71 -6.38 -7.46 11.82
N VAL A 72 -5.65 -7.71 10.75
CA VAL A 72 -5.49 -9.04 10.16
C VAL A 72 -4.16 -9.62 10.65
N VAL A 73 -4.19 -10.82 11.21
CA VAL A 73 -3.00 -11.53 11.65
C VAL A 73 -2.91 -12.82 10.83
N THR A 74 -1.81 -13.01 10.11
CA THR A 74 -1.61 -14.20 9.28
C THR A 74 -0.53 -15.08 9.90
N ASP A 75 -0.47 -16.36 9.54
CA ASP A 75 0.79 -17.09 9.71
C ASP A 75 1.83 -16.66 8.65
N GLY A 76 2.99 -17.31 8.67
CA GLY A 76 4.10 -17.01 7.76
C GLY A 76 3.97 -17.59 6.34
N THR A 77 2.93 -18.36 6.04
CA THR A 77 2.75 -18.96 4.70
C THR A 77 2.32 -17.93 3.66
N VAL A 78 2.67 -18.16 2.39
CA VAL A 78 2.38 -17.21 1.29
C VAL A 78 0.87 -17.15 1.04
N GLU A 79 0.20 -18.29 1.01
CA GLU A 79 -1.24 -18.41 0.84
C GLU A 79 -2.01 -17.67 1.95
N ALA A 80 -1.59 -17.79 3.21
CA ALA A 80 -2.25 -17.09 4.32
C ALA A 80 -2.01 -15.58 4.25
N GLN A 81 -0.80 -15.16 3.90
CA GLN A 81 -0.47 -13.73 3.73
C GLN A 81 -1.21 -13.11 2.55
N LEU A 82 -1.32 -13.79 1.40
CA LEU A 82 -2.08 -13.29 0.24
C LEU A 82 -3.57 -13.20 0.52
N ARG A 83 -4.13 -14.20 1.21
CA ARG A 83 -5.53 -14.15 1.66
C ARG A 83 -5.75 -13.04 2.68
N GLY A 84 -4.84 -12.89 3.64
CA GLY A 84 -4.85 -11.80 4.61
C GLY A 84 -4.77 -10.43 3.93
N ALA A 85 -3.90 -10.28 2.94
CA ALA A 85 -3.73 -9.04 2.18
C ALA A 85 -4.99 -8.64 1.44
N SER A 86 -5.69 -9.58 0.80
CA SER A 86 -6.99 -9.33 0.18
C SER A 86 -8.02 -8.75 1.16
N VAL A 87 -8.08 -9.26 2.39
CA VAL A 87 -8.99 -8.74 3.41
C VAL A 87 -8.51 -7.41 3.98
N ALA A 88 -7.23 -7.31 4.33
CA ALA A 88 -6.61 -6.13 4.93
C ALA A 88 -6.73 -4.90 4.02
N VAL A 89 -6.39 -5.05 2.74
CA VAL A 89 -6.46 -3.95 1.77
C VAL A 89 -7.90 -3.52 1.52
N THR A 90 -8.84 -4.47 1.44
CA THR A 90 -10.27 -4.18 1.27
C THR A 90 -10.86 -3.49 2.50
N ALA A 91 -10.42 -3.90 3.70
CA ALA A 91 -10.94 -3.39 4.96
C ALA A 91 -10.20 -2.15 5.47
N HIS A 92 -9.16 -1.70 4.76
CA HIS A 92 -8.24 -0.64 5.21
C HIS A 92 -7.70 -0.89 6.62
N ALA A 93 -7.32 -2.15 6.87
CA ALA A 93 -6.83 -2.64 8.15
C ALA A 93 -5.35 -3.03 8.05
N PRO A 94 -4.54 -2.86 9.10
CA PRO A 94 -3.19 -3.38 9.13
C PRO A 94 -3.17 -4.91 9.09
N MET A 95 -2.10 -5.45 8.50
CA MET A 95 -1.74 -6.86 8.48
C MET A 95 -0.42 -7.10 9.22
N ILE A 96 -0.40 -8.13 10.05
CA ILE A 96 0.79 -8.56 10.79
C ILE A 96 1.00 -10.07 10.57
N SER A 97 2.22 -10.47 10.26
CA SER A 97 2.63 -11.87 10.17
C SER A 97 3.03 -12.39 11.55
N TYR A 98 2.40 -13.47 11.98
CA TYR A 98 2.58 -14.10 13.28
C TYR A 98 3.65 -15.19 13.23
N SER A 99 4.52 -15.17 14.24
CA SER A 99 5.36 -16.31 14.60
C SER A 99 5.37 -16.51 16.12
N PRO A 100 5.58 -17.74 16.62
CA PRO A 100 5.68 -17.99 18.05
C PRO A 100 6.75 -17.13 18.75
N GLN A 101 7.86 -16.85 18.06
CA GLN A 101 8.96 -16.04 18.59
C GLN A 101 8.58 -14.56 18.77
N ARG A 102 7.61 -14.07 17.99
CA ARG A 102 7.12 -12.68 18.01
C ARG A 102 5.76 -12.53 18.68
N HIS A 103 5.26 -13.56 19.37
CA HIS A 103 3.92 -13.55 19.99
C HIS A 103 3.66 -12.29 20.83
N VAL A 104 4.60 -11.94 21.72
CA VAL A 104 4.48 -10.77 22.60
C VAL A 104 4.46 -9.46 21.81
N GLU A 105 5.23 -9.37 20.72
CA GLU A 105 5.26 -8.20 19.85
C GLU A 105 3.92 -8.00 19.14
N VAL A 106 3.33 -9.09 18.60
CA VAL A 106 2.01 -9.06 17.95
C VAL A 106 0.92 -8.63 18.93
N ILE A 107 0.90 -9.17 20.15
CA ILE A 107 -0.10 -8.79 21.17
C ILE A 107 0.01 -7.30 21.52
N ARG A 108 1.23 -6.79 21.76
CA ARG A 108 1.45 -5.37 22.05
C ARG A 108 0.99 -4.47 20.90
N GLU A 109 1.17 -4.93 19.67
CA GLU A 109 0.76 -4.17 18.50
C GLU A 109 -0.78 -4.12 18.36
N ILE A 110 -1.47 -5.23 18.60
CA ILE A 110 -2.95 -5.29 18.66
C ILE A 110 -3.47 -4.31 19.72
N GLU A 111 -2.84 -4.27 20.90
CA GLU A 111 -3.19 -3.35 21.98
C GLU A 111 -2.92 -1.88 21.61
N ARG A 112 -1.76 -1.57 21.01
CA ARG A 112 -1.41 -0.22 20.54
C ARG A 112 -2.40 0.31 19.53
N LEU A 113 -2.80 -0.52 18.57
CA LEU A 113 -3.80 -0.20 17.56
C LEU A 113 -5.19 0.04 18.18
N LYS A 114 -5.43 -0.41 19.41
CA LYS A 114 -6.75 -0.45 20.07
C LYS A 114 -7.74 -1.31 19.27
N ALA A 115 -7.24 -2.38 18.64
CA ALA A 115 -8.08 -3.25 17.85
C ALA A 115 -9.11 -3.95 18.74
N HIS A 116 -10.36 -3.99 18.27
CA HIS A 116 -11.46 -4.72 18.89
C HIS A 116 -11.83 -5.97 18.11
N THR A 117 -11.40 -6.08 16.85
CA THR A 117 -11.60 -7.26 16.02
C THR A 117 -10.27 -7.72 15.41
N VAL A 118 -9.89 -8.96 15.66
CA VAL A 118 -8.69 -9.59 15.08
C VAL A 118 -9.15 -10.71 14.17
N LEU A 119 -8.82 -10.64 12.90
CA LEU A 119 -9.02 -11.74 11.96
C LEU A 119 -7.72 -12.53 11.85
N THR A 120 -7.75 -13.82 12.18
CA THR A 120 -6.61 -14.72 11.98
C THR A 120 -6.76 -15.53 10.70
N VAL A 121 -5.72 -15.56 9.87
CA VAL A 121 -5.67 -16.36 8.63
C VAL A 121 -4.51 -17.35 8.71
N GLY A 122 -4.77 -18.64 8.46
CA GLY A 122 -3.77 -19.68 8.64
C GLY A 122 -3.63 -20.17 10.10
N GLN A 123 -2.51 -20.81 10.42
CA GLN A 123 -2.17 -21.37 11.72
C GLN A 123 -1.62 -20.31 12.69
N VAL A 124 -2.49 -19.40 13.09
CA VAL A 124 -2.15 -18.38 14.09
C VAL A 124 -2.53 -18.86 15.48
N ALA A 125 -1.53 -19.07 16.33
CA ALA A 125 -1.70 -19.53 17.72
C ALA A 125 -2.04 -18.37 18.68
N LEU A 126 -3.07 -17.60 18.36
CA LEU A 126 -3.66 -16.61 19.27
C LEU A 126 -4.83 -17.25 20.01
N ALA A 127 -4.83 -17.11 21.33
CA ALA A 127 -5.91 -17.60 22.16
C ALA A 127 -7.15 -16.69 22.00
N PRO A 128 -8.37 -17.25 21.89
CA PRO A 128 -9.58 -16.47 22.06
C PRO A 128 -9.52 -15.78 23.42
N THR A 129 -9.52 -14.45 23.42
CA THR A 129 -9.48 -13.66 24.65
C THR A 129 -10.88 -13.55 25.25
N THR A 130 -10.95 -13.61 26.56
CA THR A 130 -12.15 -13.23 27.31
C THR A 130 -12.16 -11.71 27.47
N GLY A 131 -13.12 -11.01 26.85
CA GLY A 131 -13.22 -9.55 26.96
C GLY A 131 -13.77 -8.87 25.70
N ALA A 132 -13.37 -7.61 25.50
CA ALA A 132 -13.83 -6.78 24.38
C ALA A 132 -13.18 -7.12 23.02
N LEU A 133 -12.05 -7.82 23.02
CA LEU A 133 -11.36 -8.24 21.80
C LEU A 133 -12.07 -9.45 21.18
N ARG A 134 -12.51 -9.31 19.93
CA ARG A 134 -13.17 -10.36 19.16
C ARG A 134 -12.16 -11.02 18.24
N LEU A 135 -11.71 -12.22 18.61
CA LEU A 135 -10.88 -13.05 17.74
C LEU A 135 -11.77 -13.85 16.77
N GLN A 136 -11.59 -13.63 15.48
CA GLN A 136 -12.26 -14.36 14.40
C GLN A 136 -11.24 -15.18 13.62
N ARG A 137 -11.55 -16.47 13.41
CA ARG A 137 -10.76 -17.33 12.54
C ARG A 137 -11.35 -17.33 11.14
N ASP A 138 -10.53 -16.98 10.16
CA ASP A 138 -10.91 -17.03 8.76
C ASP A 138 -11.19 -18.49 8.33
N PRO A 139 -12.35 -18.76 7.71
CA PRO A 139 -12.76 -20.11 7.32
C PRO A 139 -12.33 -20.51 5.90
N GLY A 140 -11.53 -19.70 5.19
CA GLY A 140 -11.16 -20.00 3.81
C GLY A 140 -12.29 -19.76 2.79
N GLY A 141 -11.97 -19.89 1.50
CA GLY A 141 -12.93 -19.80 0.39
C GLY A 141 -13.45 -18.39 0.06
N LEU A 142 -14.14 -18.30 -1.09
CA LEU A 142 -14.72 -17.06 -1.61
C LEU A 142 -16.02 -16.66 -0.88
N GLU A 143 -16.89 -17.64 -0.59
CA GLU A 143 -18.15 -17.40 0.12
C GLU A 143 -17.94 -16.75 1.48
N ALA A 144 -16.85 -17.09 2.15
CA ALA A 144 -16.48 -16.45 3.40
C ALA A 144 -16.11 -14.98 3.20
N LEU A 145 -15.36 -14.63 2.15
CA LEU A 145 -15.03 -13.24 1.84
C LEU A 145 -16.29 -12.43 1.59
N HIS A 146 -17.22 -12.97 0.80
CA HIS A 146 -18.53 -12.36 0.56
C HIS A 146 -19.29 -12.14 1.87
N THR A 147 -19.36 -13.17 2.72
CA THR A 147 -20.08 -13.10 4.00
C THR A 147 -19.44 -12.13 4.99
N MET A 148 -18.12 -12.13 5.08
CA MET A 148 -17.38 -11.32 6.05
C MET A 148 -17.43 -9.84 5.70
N THR A 149 -17.32 -9.49 4.43
CA THR A 149 -17.21 -8.10 3.99
C THR A 149 -18.52 -7.53 3.43
N SER A 150 -19.48 -8.38 3.09
CA SER A 150 -20.67 -8.02 2.29
C SER A 150 -20.33 -7.44 0.91
N LEU A 151 -19.13 -7.74 0.38
CA LEU A 151 -18.66 -7.28 -0.92
C LEU A 151 -18.43 -8.46 -1.86
N ARG A 152 -18.50 -8.20 -3.17
CA ARG A 152 -18.10 -9.15 -4.21
C ARG A 152 -16.60 -9.04 -4.44
N PHE A 153 -15.93 -10.18 -4.56
CA PHE A 153 -14.51 -10.24 -4.83
C PHE A 153 -14.26 -10.71 -6.27
N ASP A 154 -13.42 -9.97 -6.98
CA ASP A 154 -12.78 -10.48 -8.19
C ASP A 154 -11.68 -11.47 -7.80
N ILE A 155 -11.46 -12.48 -8.64
CA ILE A 155 -10.43 -13.48 -8.39
C ILE A 155 -9.21 -13.17 -9.25
N ARG A 156 -8.05 -13.04 -8.61
CA ARG A 156 -6.77 -12.99 -9.28
C ARG A 156 -5.93 -14.17 -8.82
N ASP A 157 -5.66 -15.08 -9.74
CA ASP A 157 -4.76 -16.18 -9.47
C ASP A 157 -3.31 -15.69 -9.41
N VAL A 158 -2.60 -16.11 -8.36
CA VAL A 158 -1.20 -15.82 -8.11
C VAL A 158 -0.47 -17.15 -8.05
N PRO A 159 0.72 -17.28 -8.67
CA PRO A 159 1.58 -18.43 -8.44
C PRO A 159 1.74 -18.66 -6.92
N GLY A 160 1.69 -19.91 -6.48
CA GLY A 160 1.86 -20.25 -5.06
C GLY A 160 3.26 -19.92 -4.53
N SER A 161 3.71 -20.65 -3.52
CA SER A 161 5.01 -20.43 -2.86
C SER A 161 6.25 -20.51 -3.76
N GLY A 162 6.11 -20.97 -5.01
CA GLY A 162 7.21 -21.13 -5.97
C GLY A 162 7.77 -19.83 -6.56
N ASP A 163 7.07 -18.70 -6.42
CA ASP A 163 7.54 -17.38 -6.85
C ASP A 163 7.13 -16.28 -5.85
N PRO A 164 7.93 -16.05 -4.79
CA PRO A 164 7.67 -15.01 -3.80
C PRO A 164 7.60 -13.59 -4.42
N GLY A 165 8.35 -13.33 -5.49
CA GLY A 165 8.34 -12.03 -6.16
C GLY A 165 7.01 -11.73 -6.87
N ALA A 166 6.37 -12.76 -7.42
CA ALA A 166 5.02 -12.63 -7.97
C ALA A 166 3.99 -12.30 -6.87
N ALA A 167 4.13 -12.86 -5.67
CA ALA A 167 3.26 -12.57 -4.54
C ALA A 167 3.36 -11.09 -4.11
N VAL A 168 4.57 -10.55 -3.99
CA VAL A 168 4.78 -9.12 -3.66
C VAL A 168 4.16 -8.21 -4.72
N SER A 169 4.40 -8.51 -6.00
CA SER A 169 3.84 -7.75 -7.12
C SER A 169 2.31 -7.83 -7.16
N ALA A 170 1.73 -8.98 -6.79
CA ALA A 170 0.29 -9.15 -6.71
C ALA A 170 -0.34 -8.30 -5.61
N VAL A 171 0.27 -8.24 -4.42
CA VAL A 171 -0.18 -7.39 -3.32
C VAL A 171 -0.03 -5.91 -3.68
N ALA A 172 1.13 -5.48 -4.19
CA ALA A 172 1.37 -4.09 -4.58
C ALA A 172 0.34 -3.60 -5.62
N GLY A 173 -0.08 -4.49 -6.52
CA GLY A 173 -1.11 -4.21 -7.53
C GLY A 173 -2.56 -4.34 -7.05
N LEU A 174 -2.84 -4.60 -5.76
CA LEU A 174 -4.21 -4.69 -5.26
C LEU A 174 -4.90 -3.33 -5.28
N PRO A 175 -6.02 -3.13 -5.99
CA PRO A 175 -6.67 -1.82 -6.09
C PRO A 175 -7.36 -1.39 -4.78
N GLY A 176 -7.78 -2.35 -3.96
CA GLY A 176 -8.62 -2.16 -2.78
C GLY A 176 -10.10 -1.94 -3.12
N ASP A 177 -10.38 -1.29 -4.25
CA ASP A 177 -11.71 -1.15 -4.85
C ASP A 177 -11.59 -1.24 -6.39
N PRO A 178 -12.19 -2.24 -7.07
CA PRO A 178 -13.01 -3.31 -6.50
C PRO A 178 -12.20 -4.29 -5.63
N PRO A 179 -12.80 -4.91 -4.60
CA PRO A 179 -12.16 -5.93 -3.79
C PRO A 179 -11.66 -7.10 -4.64
N THR A 180 -10.43 -7.54 -4.39
CA THR A 180 -9.77 -8.60 -5.16
C THR A 180 -9.21 -9.67 -4.23
N TRP A 181 -9.55 -10.93 -4.50
CA TRP A 181 -9.00 -12.10 -3.84
C TRP A 181 -7.77 -12.59 -4.60
N LEU A 182 -6.61 -12.50 -3.96
CA LEU A 182 -5.38 -13.12 -4.41
C LEU A 182 -5.44 -14.60 -4.04
N ARG A 183 -5.73 -15.43 -5.05
CA ARG A 183 -5.89 -16.87 -4.86
C ARG A 183 -4.64 -17.60 -5.29
N THR A 184 -4.14 -18.45 -4.41
CA THR A 184 -3.07 -19.41 -4.70
C THR A 184 -3.66 -20.79 -5.01
N PRO A 185 -2.90 -21.69 -5.66
CA PRO A 185 -3.29 -23.08 -5.84
C PRO A 185 -3.53 -23.79 -4.51
N ASP A 186 -2.67 -23.53 -3.53
CA ASP A 186 -2.78 -24.05 -2.17
C ASP A 186 -3.63 -23.11 -1.32
N ALA A 187 -4.58 -23.67 -0.56
CA ALA A 187 -5.40 -22.89 0.35
C ALA A 187 -4.72 -22.77 1.73
N PRO A 188 -4.90 -21.63 2.43
CA PRO A 188 -4.41 -21.48 3.80
C PRO A 188 -5.01 -22.55 4.72
N ALA A 189 -4.25 -22.93 5.75
CA ALA A 189 -4.77 -23.79 6.80
C ALA A 189 -5.96 -23.14 7.51
N ILE A 190 -7.01 -23.93 7.74
CA ILE A 190 -8.22 -23.48 8.44
C ILE A 190 -8.19 -24.02 9.86
N MET A 191 -8.19 -23.11 10.84
CA MET A 191 -8.19 -23.48 12.26
C MET A 191 -9.57 -23.98 12.71
N PRO A 192 -9.65 -24.92 13.68
CA PRO A 192 -10.93 -25.37 14.23
C PRO A 192 -11.81 -24.22 14.75
N GLY A 193 -13.11 -24.29 14.50
CA GLY A 193 -14.06 -23.24 14.90
C GLY A 193 -14.01 -21.97 14.04
N ALA A 194 -13.32 -21.99 12.91
CA ALA A 194 -13.42 -20.94 11.91
C ALA A 194 -14.83 -20.84 11.35
N ALA A 195 -15.33 -19.62 11.24
CA ALA A 195 -16.67 -19.32 10.75
C ALA A 195 -16.68 -17.92 10.15
N ALA A 196 -17.39 -17.78 9.03
CA ALA A 196 -17.56 -16.48 8.41
C ALA A 196 -18.45 -15.60 9.29
N ARG A 197 -17.90 -14.49 9.76
CA ARG A 197 -18.62 -13.47 10.55
C ARG A 197 -18.30 -12.09 9.99
N PRO A 198 -19.19 -11.10 10.13
CA PRO A 198 -18.93 -9.75 9.64
C PRO A 198 -17.61 -9.20 10.17
N PHE A 199 -16.73 -8.80 9.26
CA PHE A 199 -15.45 -8.16 9.54
C PHE A 199 -15.58 -6.67 9.21
N PRO A 200 -15.45 -5.76 10.20
CA PRO A 200 -15.66 -4.34 9.97
C PRO A 200 -14.68 -3.76 8.94
N LEU A 201 -15.21 -2.97 8.00
CA LEU A 201 -14.45 -2.24 6.99
C LEU A 201 -14.23 -0.79 7.45
N GLN A 202 -13.01 -0.28 7.24
CA GLN A 202 -12.64 1.09 7.57
C GLN A 202 -12.59 1.96 6.32
N SER A 203 -12.58 3.30 6.49
CA SER A 203 -12.55 4.26 5.39
C SER A 203 -11.11 4.64 5.02
N ARG A 204 -10.85 4.89 3.73
CA ARG A 204 -9.57 5.35 3.14
C ARG A 204 -9.19 6.79 3.50
N ARG A 205 -9.62 7.34 4.64
CA ARG A 205 -9.61 8.78 4.92
C ARG A 205 -8.28 9.48 4.65
N ASP A 206 -7.17 8.75 4.78
CA ASP A 206 -5.83 9.31 4.67
C ASP A 206 -5.03 8.78 3.45
N ALA A 207 -5.63 7.98 2.57
CA ALA A 207 -4.93 7.31 1.47
C ALA A 207 -4.25 8.28 0.49
N ASP A 208 -4.89 9.41 0.20
CA ASP A 208 -4.37 10.42 -0.73
C ASP A 208 -3.16 11.18 -0.19
N MET A 209 -2.86 11.01 1.11
CA MET A 209 -1.79 11.68 1.84
C MET A 209 -0.56 10.80 2.07
N ALA A 210 -0.49 9.65 1.40
CA ALA A 210 0.64 8.74 1.50
C ALA A 210 1.88 9.27 0.74
N PRO A 211 3.10 9.07 1.28
CA PRO A 211 4.33 9.31 0.53
C PRO A 211 4.46 8.33 -0.64
N VAL A 212 5.47 8.55 -1.48
CA VAL A 212 5.88 7.54 -2.45
C VAL A 212 6.39 6.32 -1.69
N VAL A 213 5.92 5.13 -2.08
CA VAL A 213 6.38 3.86 -1.50
C VAL A 213 6.99 3.01 -2.59
N VAL A 214 8.23 2.60 -2.38
CA VAL A 214 8.95 1.67 -3.24
C VAL A 214 9.21 0.36 -2.50
N ALA A 215 9.18 -0.74 -3.24
CA ALA A 215 9.44 -2.09 -2.73
C ALA A 215 10.29 -2.86 -3.73
N THR A 216 10.78 -4.02 -3.35
CA THR A 216 11.40 -5.01 -4.24
C THR A 216 10.61 -6.31 -4.18
N ARG A 217 10.97 -7.27 -5.04
CA ARG A 217 10.39 -8.62 -5.00
C ARG A 217 10.70 -9.38 -3.71
N GLU A 218 11.65 -8.90 -2.92
CA GLU A 218 12.06 -9.49 -1.65
C GLU A 218 11.43 -8.81 -0.43
N SER A 219 10.69 -7.70 -0.63
CA SER A 219 9.99 -7.01 0.45
C SER A 219 8.96 -7.93 1.10
N SER A 220 8.76 -7.77 2.41
CA SER A 220 7.77 -8.59 3.12
C SER A 220 6.35 -8.28 2.63
N LEU A 221 5.52 -9.33 2.48
CA LEU A 221 4.12 -9.17 2.09
C LEU A 221 3.35 -8.36 3.12
N ALA A 222 3.67 -8.49 4.41
CA ALA A 222 3.07 -7.70 5.49
C ALA A 222 3.32 -6.21 5.32
N SER A 223 4.56 -5.80 5.04
CA SER A 223 4.92 -4.39 4.82
C SER A 223 4.22 -3.79 3.60
N VAL A 224 4.25 -4.51 2.47
CA VAL A 224 3.59 -4.06 1.24
C VAL A 224 2.07 -4.00 1.43
N THR A 225 1.49 -4.96 2.14
CA THR A 225 0.06 -4.97 2.48
C THR A 225 -0.31 -3.78 3.35
N ASN A 226 0.51 -3.42 4.35
CA ASN A 226 0.22 -2.26 5.20
C ASN A 226 0.21 -0.96 4.41
N ALA A 227 1.20 -0.75 3.54
CA ALA A 227 1.21 0.39 2.64
C ALA A 227 -0.03 0.43 1.74
N ARG A 228 -0.42 -0.69 1.12
CA ARG A 228 -1.62 -0.79 0.28
C ARG A 228 -2.93 -0.62 1.05
N SER A 229 -3.01 -1.15 2.27
CA SER A 229 -4.19 -1.05 3.14
C SER A 229 -4.39 0.38 3.63
N PHE A 230 -3.29 1.08 3.87
CA PHE A 230 -3.30 2.52 4.12
C PHE A 230 -3.75 3.32 2.88
N GLY A 231 -3.56 2.74 1.70
CA GLY A 231 -3.96 3.30 0.41
C GLY A 231 -2.82 3.89 -0.41
N ALA A 232 -1.58 3.74 0.06
CA ALA A 232 -0.38 4.18 -0.65
C ALA A 232 -0.18 3.39 -1.94
N SER A 233 0.25 4.07 -3.01
CA SER A 233 0.78 3.40 -4.21
C SER A 233 2.14 2.79 -3.89
N VAL A 234 2.31 1.51 -4.21
CA VAL A 234 3.57 0.79 -4.02
C VAL A 234 4.13 0.44 -5.40
N GLU A 235 5.31 0.96 -5.72
CA GLU A 235 6.05 0.62 -6.93
C GLU A 235 7.07 -0.47 -6.62
N VAL A 236 6.94 -1.62 -7.27
CA VAL A 236 7.87 -2.76 -7.09
C VAL A 236 8.98 -2.63 -8.13
N LEU A 237 10.21 -2.48 -7.65
CA LEU A 237 11.40 -2.30 -8.44
C LEU A 237 12.19 -3.61 -8.53
N ASP A 238 12.67 -3.92 -9.73
CA ASP A 238 13.54 -5.08 -9.98
C ASP A 238 15.00 -4.80 -9.60
N GLU A 239 15.45 -3.55 -9.77
CA GLU A 239 16.76 -3.05 -9.37
C GLU A 239 16.51 -1.84 -8.44
N PRO A 240 16.78 -1.96 -7.13
CA PRO A 240 16.47 -0.91 -6.16
C PRO A 240 17.41 0.31 -6.21
N ASP A 241 18.57 0.21 -6.86
CA ASP A 241 19.52 1.33 -6.96
C ASP A 241 19.16 2.26 -8.13
N PRO A 242 18.76 3.53 -7.86
CA PRO A 242 18.38 4.48 -8.90
C PRO A 242 19.51 4.81 -9.87
N ARG A 243 20.77 4.60 -9.50
CA ARG A 243 21.93 4.83 -10.38
C ARG A 243 22.09 3.73 -11.45
N ARG A 244 21.39 2.61 -11.27
CA ARG A 244 21.52 1.40 -12.09
C ARG A 244 20.28 1.09 -12.92
N SER A 245 19.19 1.83 -12.71
CA SER A 245 17.90 1.58 -13.33
C SER A 245 17.10 2.86 -13.51
N ASP A 246 16.72 3.16 -14.75
CA ASP A 246 15.81 4.26 -15.08
C ASP A 246 14.48 4.15 -14.32
N GLY A 247 13.98 2.92 -14.10
CA GLY A 247 12.74 2.71 -13.34
C GLY A 247 12.87 3.17 -11.89
N ALA A 248 13.96 2.79 -11.22
CA ALA A 248 14.23 3.24 -9.85
C ALA A 248 14.53 4.73 -9.78
N LEU A 249 15.27 5.27 -10.76
CA LEU A 249 15.50 6.70 -10.89
C LEU A 249 14.17 7.46 -10.98
N TYR A 250 13.27 7.08 -11.89
CA TYR A 250 12.00 7.78 -12.05
C TYR A 250 11.06 7.61 -10.85
N ALA A 251 11.05 6.44 -10.23
CA ALA A 251 10.26 6.19 -9.02
C ALA A 251 10.69 7.11 -7.86
N MET A 252 11.97 7.45 -7.77
CA MET A 252 12.56 8.19 -6.63
C MET A 252 12.98 9.62 -6.96
N ALA A 253 12.83 10.05 -8.21
CA ALA A 253 13.29 11.35 -8.68
C ALA A 253 12.76 12.50 -7.82
N GLY A 254 13.65 13.36 -7.36
CA GLY A 254 13.35 14.53 -6.54
C GLY A 254 13.07 14.26 -5.08
N LEU A 255 13.27 13.02 -4.59
CA LEU A 255 12.92 12.60 -3.24
C LEU A 255 14.12 12.43 -2.30
N ALA A 256 15.33 12.85 -2.69
CA ALA A 256 16.49 12.81 -1.79
C ALA A 256 16.24 13.59 -0.47
N ASP A 257 15.54 14.73 -0.56
CA ASP A 257 15.08 15.54 0.57
C ASP A 257 13.54 15.54 0.65
N GLY A 258 12.92 14.39 0.36
CA GLY A 258 11.47 14.25 0.33
C GLY A 258 10.98 12.96 0.98
N ALA A 259 9.70 12.93 1.31
CA ALA A 259 9.07 11.77 1.94
C ALA A 259 9.00 10.57 0.98
N LEU A 260 9.85 9.59 1.24
CA LEU A 260 9.96 8.33 0.50
C LEU A 260 10.05 7.17 1.49
N ILE A 261 9.20 6.16 1.34
CA ILE A 261 9.29 4.92 2.11
C ILE A 261 9.81 3.82 1.20
N ALA A 262 10.95 3.25 1.55
CA ALA A 262 11.53 2.09 0.89
C ALA A 262 11.32 0.85 1.77
N LEU A 263 10.55 -0.12 1.27
CA LEU A 263 10.22 -1.34 1.99
C LEU A 263 11.26 -2.42 1.69
N GLY A 264 12.07 -2.76 2.68
CA GLY A 264 13.03 -3.86 2.63
C GLY A 264 14.50 -3.40 2.67
N PRO A 265 15.40 -4.24 3.20
CA PRO A 265 16.81 -3.89 3.40
C PRO A 265 17.61 -3.74 2.09
N GLN A 266 17.04 -4.13 0.95
CA GLN A 266 17.67 -4.06 -0.37
C GLN A 266 18.01 -2.62 -0.80
N PHE A 267 17.34 -1.63 -0.20
CA PHE A 267 17.61 -0.21 -0.44
C PHE A 267 18.75 0.37 0.41
N GLY A 268 19.35 -0.44 1.30
CA GLY A 268 20.41 0.00 2.22
C GLY A 268 19.86 0.82 3.38
N SER A 269 20.66 1.75 3.88
CA SER A 269 20.22 2.74 4.89
C SER A 269 19.55 3.96 4.25
N ALA A 270 18.78 4.72 5.04
CA ALA A 270 18.20 6.00 4.61
C ALA A 270 19.25 6.96 4.02
N ALA A 271 20.42 7.05 4.66
CA ALA A 271 21.52 7.91 4.21
C ALA A 271 22.18 7.40 2.90
N GLU A 272 22.25 6.09 2.70
CA GLU A 272 22.72 5.51 1.44
C GLU A 272 21.71 5.74 0.32
N LEU A 273 20.42 5.50 0.56
CA LEU A 273 19.37 5.72 -0.41
C LEU A 273 19.32 7.19 -0.85
N THR A 274 19.35 8.12 0.09
CA THR A 274 19.40 9.57 -0.17
C THR A 274 20.58 9.92 -1.10
N ARG A 275 21.79 9.45 -0.77
CA ARG A 275 22.98 9.67 -1.60
C ARG A 275 22.85 9.07 -2.99
N ASN A 276 22.26 7.86 -3.10
CA ASN A 276 22.10 7.20 -4.39
C ASN A 276 21.11 7.94 -5.29
N ILE A 277 20.02 8.49 -4.74
CA ILE A 277 19.07 9.33 -5.48
C ILE A 277 19.78 10.58 -6.02
N MET A 278 20.52 11.30 -5.17
CA MET A 278 21.26 12.49 -5.60
C MET A 278 22.23 12.18 -6.74
N GLN A 279 23.03 11.12 -6.60
CA GLN A 279 24.01 10.71 -7.62
C GLN A 279 23.36 10.27 -8.94
N ALA A 280 22.15 9.72 -8.90
CA ALA A 280 21.44 9.28 -10.10
C ALA A 280 20.84 10.44 -10.91
N GLU A 281 20.73 11.62 -10.29
CA GLU A 281 20.16 12.83 -10.91
C GLU A 281 21.22 13.82 -11.46
N GLU A 282 22.51 13.53 -11.24
CA GLU A 282 23.67 14.29 -11.75
C GLU A 282 24.01 13.89 -13.20
#